data_AF-A0A1C5N238-F1
#
_entry.id   AF-A0A1C5N238-F1
#
_cell.length_a   1.000
_cell.length_b   1.000
_cell.length_c   1.000
_cell.angle_alpha   90.00
_cell.angle_beta   90.00
_cell.angle_gamma   90.00
#
_symmetry.space_group_name_H-M   'P 1'
#
loop_
_entity.id
_entity.type
_entity.pdbx_description
1 polymer ?
#
loop_
_entity_poly.entity_id
_entity_poly.type
_entity_poly.pdbx_seq_one_letter_code
_entity_poly.pdbx_strand_id
1 'polypeptide(L)' 'MERLNGPNSAKIISVIEVKAKRGLGIEGDPVREITQYWDADGNFLAERDDDPQLLCDQIAWESKRLKEITESYLKSQKLQ' A
#
# COMPACT_ATOMS: atom_id res chain seq x y z
N MET A 1 24.62 -3.91 8.07
CA MET A 1 23.20 -3.78 7.69
C MET A 1 22.40 -4.25 8.89
N GLU A 2 21.77 -3.34 9.62
CA GLU A 2 20.89 -3.70 10.72
C GLU A 2 19.58 -4.18 10.09
N ARG A 3 19.23 -5.46 10.26
CA ARG A 3 17.91 -5.94 9.84
C ARG A 3 16.89 -5.16 10.65
N LEU A 4 15.87 -4.63 10.00
CA LEU A 4 14.69 -4.16 10.71
C LEU A 4 14.18 -5.35 11.53
N ASN A 5 14.30 -5.26 12.85
CA ASN A 5 13.52 -6.09 13.73
C ASN A 5 12.04 -5.81 13.39
N GLY A 6 11.18 -6.82 13.53
CA GLY A 6 9.76 -6.72 13.18
C GLY A 6 9.04 -5.57 13.90
N PRO A 7 7.70 -5.55 13.88
CA PRO A 7 6.95 -4.48 14.54
C PRO A 7 7.41 -4.26 15.98
N ASN A 8 7.92 -3.06 16.28
CA ASN A 8 8.42 -2.71 17.62
C ASN A 8 7.29 -2.46 18.63
N SER A 9 6.07 -2.22 18.15
CA SER A 9 4.86 -2.07 18.96
C SER A 9 3.61 -2.33 18.13
N ALA A 10 2.50 -2.66 18.79
CA ALA A 10 1.19 -2.80 18.20
C ALA A 10 0.14 -2.17 19.14
N LYS A 11 -0.88 -1.53 18.56
CA LYS A 11 -1.98 -0.90 19.31
C LYS A 11 -3.29 -1.18 18.59
N ILE A 12 -4.33 -1.49 19.36
CA ILE A 12 -5.70 -1.54 18.85
C ILE A 12 -6.23 -0.11 18.79
N ILE A 13 -6.71 0.29 17.63
CA ILE A 13 -7.39 1.57 17.42
C ILE A 13 -8.75 1.31 16.79
N SER A 14 -9.76 2.08 17.21
CA SER A 14 -11.07 2.10 16.57
C SER A 14 -11.04 3.05 15.39
N VAL A 15 -11.65 2.64 14.29
CA VAL A 15 -11.74 3.41 13.04
C VAL A 15 -13.17 3.46 12.56
N ILE A 16 -13.48 4.49 11.77
CA ILE A 16 -14.73 4.60 11.01
C ILE A 16 -14.49 3.94 9.65
N GLU A 17 -15.25 2.90 9.33
CA GLU A 17 -15.27 2.31 7.98
C GLU A 17 -16.33 3.01 7.12
N VAL A 18 -15.91 3.46 5.94
CA VAL A 18 -16.78 4.12 4.95
C VAL A 18 -16.74 3.34 3.64
N LYS A 19 -17.92 3.03 3.11
CA LYS A 19 -18.09 2.52 1.74
C LYS A 19 -18.34 3.68 0.81
N ALA A 20 -17.40 3.94 -0.10
CA ALA A 20 -17.48 5.02 -1.07
C ALA A 20 -17.47 4.46 -2.49
N LYS A 21 -18.04 5.20 -3.45
CA LYS A 21 -17.95 4.86 -4.87
C LYS A 21 -16.76 5.58 -5.49
N ARG A 22 -15.97 4.86 -6.29
CA ARG A 22 -14.84 5.39 -7.06
C ARG A 22 -14.98 5.00 -8.52
N GLY A 23 -14.46 5.84 -9.42
CA GLY A 23 -14.43 5.60 -10.85
C GLY A 23 -15.29 6.57 -11.66
N LEU A 24 -14.89 6.83 -12.91
CA LEU A 24 -15.59 7.71 -13.86
C LEU A 24 -16.77 7.03 -14.58
N GLY A 25 -16.90 5.70 -14.48
CA GLY A 25 -17.94 4.94 -15.17
C GLY A 25 -17.65 4.71 -16.66
N ILE A 26 -16.38 4.77 -17.04
CA ILE A 26 -15.91 4.47 -18.40
C ILE A 26 -15.26 3.07 -18.42
N GLU A 27 -15.06 2.50 -19.61
CA GLU A 27 -14.51 1.14 -19.77
C GLU A 27 -13.18 0.93 -19.04
N GLY A 28 -12.30 1.94 -19.04
CA GLY A 28 -11.01 1.88 -18.34
C GLY A 28 -11.06 2.28 -16.86
N ASP A 29 -12.18 2.79 -16.35
CA ASP A 29 -12.34 3.20 -14.95
C ASP A 29 -13.81 3.04 -14.52
N PRO A 30 -14.27 1.79 -14.33
CA PRO A 30 -15.64 1.50 -13.95
C PRO A 30 -15.93 2.02 -12.53
N VAL A 31 -17.19 2.41 -12.30
CA VAL A 31 -17.64 2.75 -10.94
C VAL A 31 -17.66 1.48 -10.08
N ARG A 32 -16.93 1.51 -8.97
CA ARG A 32 -16.79 0.42 -8.01
C ARG A 32 -16.89 0.92 -6.57
N GLU A 33 -17.10 0.01 -5.64
CA GLU A 33 -17.10 0.32 -4.21
C GLU A 33 -15.68 0.19 -3.65
N ILE A 34 -15.22 1.19 -2.92
CA ILE A 34 -13.96 1.18 -2.18
C ILE A 34 -14.26 1.26 -0.68
N THR A 35 -13.33 0.77 0.13
CA THR A 35 -13.42 0.86 1.59
C THR A 35 -12.40 1.86 2.10
N GLN A 36 -12.86 2.89 2.80
CA GLN A 36 -11.98 3.88 3.44
C GLN A 36 -12.06 3.75 4.96
N TYR A 37 -10.93 4.00 5.62
CA TYR A 37 -10.79 3.98 7.06
C TYR A 37 -10.38 5.38 7.53
N TRP A 38 -11.13 5.91 8.49
CA TRP A 38 -10.95 7.24 9.06
C TRP A 38 -10.82 7.14 10.57
N ASP A 39 -10.15 8.11 11.19
CA ASP A 39 -10.23 8.26 12.65
C ASP A 39 -11.47 9.03 13.07
N ALA A 40 -11.68 9.14 14.39
CA ALA A 40 -12.83 9.82 14.98
C ALA A 40 -12.81 11.35 14.77
N ASP A 41 -11.65 11.93 14.46
CA ASP A 41 -11.46 13.35 14.21
C ASP A 41 -11.66 13.71 12.72
N GLY A 42 -11.94 12.70 11.88
CA GLY A 42 -12.15 12.87 10.44
C GLY A 42 -10.87 12.90 9.62
N ASN A 43 -9.75 12.39 10.14
CA ASN A 43 -8.52 12.21 9.36
C ASN A 43 -8.57 10.88 8.59
N PHE A 44 -8.15 10.94 7.32
CA PHE A 44 -8.03 9.77 6.46
C PHE A 44 -6.84 8.90 6.87
N LEU A 45 -7.07 7.62 7.11
CA LEU A 45 -6.03 6.67 7.53
C LEU A 45 -5.58 5.75 6.40
N ALA A 46 -6.54 5.16 5.69
CA ALA A 46 -6.26 4.21 4.63
C ALA A 46 -7.45 4.04 3.68
N GLU A 47 -7.17 3.61 2.46
CA GLU A 47 -8.16 3.16 1.49
C GLU A 47 -7.75 1.78 0.98
N ARG A 48 -8.76 0.92 0.83
CA ARG A 48 -8.64 -0.36 0.16
C ARG A 48 -9.53 -0.32 -1.07
N ASP A 49 -8.88 -0.37 -2.21
CA ASP A 49 -9.47 -0.52 -3.53
C ASP A 49 -9.10 -1.92 -4.06
N ASP A 50 -10.11 -2.70 -4.44
CA ASP A 50 -9.97 -4.05 -4.95
C ASP A 50 -9.88 -4.11 -6.48
N ASP A 51 -9.74 -2.96 -7.14
CA ASP A 51 -9.50 -2.88 -8.57
C ASP A 51 -8.27 -3.70 -9.01
N PRO A 52 -8.45 -4.70 -9.89
CA PRO A 52 -7.36 -5.55 -10.35
C PRO A 52 -6.22 -4.79 -11.04
N GLN A 53 -6.52 -3.68 -11.72
CA GLN A 53 -5.50 -2.88 -12.40
C GLN A 53 -4.61 -2.16 -11.39
N LEU A 54 -5.21 -1.48 -10.40
CA LEU A 54 -4.45 -0.85 -9.30
C LEU A 54 -3.58 -1.86 -8.53
N LEU A 55 -4.10 -3.07 -8.28
CA LEU A 55 -3.34 -4.14 -7.63
C LEU A 55 -2.14 -4.58 -8.47
N CYS A 56 -2.32 -4.76 -9.78
CA CYS A 56 -1.22 -5.08 -10.70
C CYS A 56 -0.14 -3.99 -10.69
N ASP A 57 -0.53 -2.72 -10.73
CA ASP A 57 0.39 -1.59 -10.71
C ASP A 57 1.17 -1.53 -9.39
N GLN A 58 0.50 -1.78 -8.26
CA GLN A 58 1.13 -1.84 -6.94
C GLN A 58 2.14 -3.00 -6.84
N ILE A 59 1.79 -4.18 -7.35
CA ILE A 59 2.67 -5.36 -7.40
C ILE A 59 3.91 -5.07 -8.26
N ALA A 60 3.73 -4.43 -9.41
CA ALA A 60 4.82 -4.06 -10.30
C ALA A 60 5.78 -3.09 -9.62
N TRP A 61 5.26 -2.08 -8.90
CA TRP A 61 6.04 -1.13 -8.13
C TRP A 61 6.84 -1.80 -7.00
N GLU A 62 6.20 -2.63 -6.16
CA GLU A 62 6.89 -3.34 -5.07
C GLU A 62 7.97 -4.28 -5.60
N SER A 63 7.69 -4.99 -6.71
CA SER A 63 8.68 -5.87 -7.36
C SER A 63 9.92 -5.11 -7.81
N LYS A 64 9.73 -3.94 -8.42
CA LYS A 64 10.83 -3.06 -8.84
C LYS A 64 11.62 -2.56 -7.62
N ARG A 65 10.93 -2.09 -6.58
CA ARG A 65 11.55 -1.62 -5.35
C ARG A 65 12.40 -2.70 -4.67
N LEU A 66 11.89 -3.93 -4.58
CA LEU A 66 12.63 -5.06 -4.02
C LEU A 66 13.88 -5.40 -4.82
N LYS A 67 13.79 -5.32 -6.16
CA LYS A 67 14.94 -5.49 -7.04
C LYS A 67 16.03 -4.44 -6.75
N GLU A 68 15.66 -3.18 -6.66
CA GLU A 68 16.60 -2.07 -6.35
C GLU A 68 17.28 -2.25 -4.98
N ILE A 69 16.52 -2.66 -3.95
CA ILE A 69 17.07 -2.97 -2.62
C ILE A 69 18.08 -4.11 -2.71
N THR A 70 17.75 -5.17 -3.46
CA THR A 70 18.62 -6.33 -3.64
C THR A 70 19.90 -5.98 -4.38
N GLU A 71 19.82 -5.20 -5.45
CA GLU A 71 20.97 -4.74 -6.22
C GLU A 71 21.89 -3.85 -5.38
N SER A 72 21.31 -2.92 -4.61
CA SER A 72 22.03 -2.07 -3.66
C SER A 72 22.80 -2.91 -2.63
N TYR A 73 22.15 -3.94 -2.07
CA TYR A 73 22.78 -4.86 -1.12
C TYR A 73 23.96 -5.60 -1.74
N LEU A 74 23.78 -6.20 -2.92
CA LEU A 74 24.84 -6.91 -3.64
C LEU A 74 26.03 -6.01 -3.95
N LYS A 75 25.79 -4.74 -4.30
CA LYS A 75 26.86 -3.75 -4.53
C LYS A 75 27.62 -3.44 -3.24
N SER A 76 26.92 -3.30 -2.11
CA SER A 76 27.55 -3.04 -0.82
C SER A 76 28.46 -4.18 -0.35
N GLN A 77 28.08 -5.45 -0.62
CA GLN A 77 28.93 -6.61 -0.32
C GLN A 77 30.18 -6.70 -1.20
N LYS A 78 30.11 -6.29 -2.47
CA LYS A 78 31.28 -6.31 -3.38
C LYS A 78 32.33 -5.24 -3.10
N LEU A 79 31.97 -4.21 -2.32
CA LEU A 79 32.85 -3.10 -1.96
C LEU A 79 33.54 -3.31 -0.61
N GLN A 80 33.18 -4.37 0.12
CA GLN A 80 33.84 -4.88 1.33
C GLN A 80 34.81 -6.00 0.98
#